data_AF-A0AAD5ZBY8-F1
#
_entry.id   AF-A0AAD5ZBY8-F1
#
_cell.length_a   1.000
_cell.length_b   1.000
_cell.length_c   1.000
_cell.angle_alpha   90.00
_cell.angle_beta   90.00
_cell.angle_gamma   90.00
#
_symmetry.space_group_name_H-M   'P 1'
#
loop_
_entity.id
_entity.type
_entity.pdbx_description
1 polymer ?
#
loop_
_entity_poly.entity_id
_entity_poly.type
_entity_poly.pdbx_seq_one_letter_code
_entity_poly.pdbx_strand_id
1 'polypeptide(L)'
;MHSTLLRSLHSLPLKIPKPLPLPLSKRQLHFRARCLSSNSEELEPGTRGMELFSGLVGERVEELLTREENRGLLERLDEASRRVEKAREELESVREQRAEALKAREYVRQLESQQAEIEESQKELLEAKVMMEEAQKSLSAFSGKTLGETSNNLERLESIKAAVISSTAGTLASLPISLSQATDWSELILHTSVVLISCALFGVTFRYAVRRDIDNIQLKTGTAGAFGFVKGLAEFEVGNSLELSTDGLISSSVAGAISVAQNLFIFLFAAIALDFCFKMRFLSPFPMRD
;
A
#
# COMPACT_ATOMS: atom_id res chain seq x y z
N MET A 1 5.53 -1.39 -36.68
CA MET A 1 5.65 0.03 -37.11
C MET A 1 5.30 0.95 -35.95
N HIS A 2 6.18 1.19 -34.96
CA HIS A 2 6.04 2.30 -33.98
C HIS A 2 7.25 2.34 -33.04
N SER A 3 8.46 2.65 -33.54
CA SER A 3 9.63 2.86 -32.65
C SER A 3 10.69 3.82 -33.20
N THR A 4 10.31 4.85 -33.97
CA THR A 4 11.29 5.70 -34.68
C THR A 4 11.12 7.21 -34.48
N LEU A 5 10.41 7.67 -33.43
CA LEU A 5 10.21 9.10 -33.17
C LEU A 5 10.67 9.58 -31.78
N LEU A 6 11.75 9.03 -31.24
CA LEU A 6 12.40 9.58 -30.03
C LEU A 6 13.93 9.54 -30.16
N ARG A 7 14.47 10.05 -31.27
CA ARG A 7 15.92 10.19 -31.45
C ARG A 7 16.32 11.39 -32.31
N SER A 8 15.67 12.54 -32.08
CA SER A 8 16.13 13.81 -32.64
C SER A 8 15.72 14.92 -31.69
N LEU A 9 16.62 15.29 -30.77
CA LEU A 9 16.74 16.60 -30.11
C LEU A 9 17.89 16.55 -29.08
N HIS A 10 19.04 15.99 -29.46
CA HIS A 10 20.24 16.01 -28.63
C HIS A 10 21.45 16.43 -29.48
N SER A 11 21.53 17.74 -29.79
CA SER A 11 22.79 18.39 -30.18
C SER A 11 22.59 19.89 -30.41
N LEU A 12 22.78 20.71 -29.37
CA LEU A 12 23.28 22.08 -29.56
C LEU A 12 24.30 22.38 -28.45
N PRO A 13 25.56 22.70 -28.79
CA PRO A 13 26.61 22.98 -27.81
C PRO A 13 26.59 24.47 -27.43
N LEU A 14 26.12 24.79 -26.23
CA LEU A 14 26.27 26.14 -25.66
C LEU A 14 27.60 26.22 -24.90
N LYS A 15 28.54 26.86 -25.58
CA LYS A 15 29.89 27.16 -25.10
C LYS A 15 29.83 28.21 -24.00
N ILE A 16 30.04 27.78 -22.76
CA ILE A 16 30.11 28.63 -21.56
C ILE A 16 31.43 29.40 -21.59
N PRO A 17 31.45 30.75 -21.61
CA PRO A 17 32.68 31.50 -21.41
C PRO A 17 33.09 31.50 -19.93
N LYS A 18 34.40 31.29 -19.71
CA LYS A 18 35.06 31.26 -18.40
C LYS A 18 34.97 32.62 -17.68
N PRO A 19 34.81 32.65 -16.34
CA PRO A 19 35.04 33.87 -15.57
C PRO A 19 36.55 34.10 -15.40
N LEU A 20 37.04 35.27 -15.81
CA LEU A 20 38.37 35.80 -15.50
C LEU A 20 38.19 37.07 -14.61
N PRO A 21 39.20 37.52 -13.87
CA PRO A 21 39.06 37.79 -12.44
C PRO A 21 39.09 39.30 -12.20
N LEU A 22 38.30 39.78 -11.25
CA LEU A 22 38.45 41.16 -10.78
C LEU A 22 39.48 41.19 -9.64
N PRO A 23 40.53 42.03 -9.72
CA PRO A 23 41.47 42.19 -8.64
C PRO A 23 40.87 43.05 -7.53
N LEU A 24 41.08 42.56 -6.30
CA LEU A 24 41.01 43.36 -5.07
C LEU A 24 41.90 44.60 -5.19
N SER A 25 41.30 45.79 -5.08
CA SER A 25 42.03 47.00 -4.73
C SER A 25 41.43 47.57 -3.45
N LYS A 26 42.13 47.27 -2.34
CA LYS A 26 41.95 47.93 -1.05
C LYS A 26 42.37 49.40 -1.20
N ARG A 27 41.46 50.33 -0.97
CA ARG A 27 41.82 51.63 -0.39
C ARG A 27 40.88 51.96 0.76
N GLN A 28 41.45 51.85 1.95
CA GLN A 28 41.00 52.54 3.14
C GLN A 28 40.88 54.04 2.83
N LEU A 29 39.79 54.63 3.29
CA LEU A 29 39.82 55.98 3.80
C LEU A 29 38.93 56.02 5.04
N HIS A 30 39.61 55.92 6.18
CA HIS A 30 39.07 56.28 7.48
C HIS A 30 38.63 57.75 7.43
N PHE A 31 37.33 58.00 7.53
CA PHE A 31 36.85 59.29 8.01
C PHE A 31 36.16 59.05 9.36
N ARG A 32 36.96 59.20 10.41
CA ARG A 32 36.55 59.15 11.81
C ARG A 32 35.86 60.47 12.13
N ALA A 33 34.54 60.55 11.96
CA ALA A 33 33.75 61.62 12.54
C ALA A 33 33.68 61.39 14.05
N ARG A 34 34.36 62.26 14.79
CA ARG A 34 34.43 62.27 16.25
C ARG A 34 33.14 62.94 16.74
N CYS A 35 32.16 62.16 17.19
CA CYS A 35 31.02 62.70 17.94
C CYS A 35 31.54 63.16 19.31
N LEU A 36 31.68 64.46 19.50
CA LEU A 36 31.67 65.04 20.84
C LEU A 36 30.21 65.11 21.29
N SER A 37 29.91 64.33 22.32
CA SER A 37 28.80 64.60 23.22
C SER A 37 29.02 65.98 23.84
N SER A 38 28.10 66.90 23.55
CA SER A 38 27.86 68.06 24.39
C SER A 38 26.37 68.07 24.68
N ASN A 39 26.03 67.73 25.92
CA ASN A 39 24.76 68.10 26.53
C ASN A 39 24.55 69.59 26.29
N SER A 40 23.40 69.94 25.74
CA SER A 40 22.89 71.30 25.79
C SER A 40 21.39 71.17 25.97
N GLU A 41 21.00 71.58 27.16
CA GLU A 41 19.67 71.61 27.70
C GLU A 41 18.71 72.35 26.74
N GLU A 42 17.47 71.88 26.72
CA GLU A 42 16.36 72.53 26.04
C GLU A 42 16.26 73.99 26.51
N LEU A 43 16.60 74.91 25.62
CA LEU A 43 16.28 76.33 25.75
C LEU A 43 15.31 76.67 24.62
N GLU A 44 14.04 76.76 24.99
CA GLU A 44 12.93 77.30 24.21
C GLU A 44 13.35 78.53 23.39
N PRO A 45 13.23 78.52 22.04
CA PRO A 45 13.58 79.66 21.23
C PRO A 45 12.44 80.68 21.23
N GLY A 46 12.67 81.79 21.95
CA GLY A 46 11.89 83.01 21.81
C GLY A 46 11.92 83.52 20.36
N THR A 47 10.79 83.41 19.68
CA THR A 47 10.53 83.55 18.24
C THR A 47 10.65 84.98 17.67
N ARG A 48 11.56 85.84 18.16
CA ARG A 48 11.68 87.22 17.63
C ARG A 48 13.10 87.71 17.32
N GLY A 49 14.14 87.11 17.92
CA GLY A 49 15.53 87.53 17.70
C GLY A 49 16.19 86.88 16.47
N MET A 50 15.93 85.59 16.23
CA MET A 50 16.53 84.86 15.10
C MET A 50 15.97 85.32 13.75
N GLU A 51 14.70 85.74 13.65
CA GLU A 51 14.14 86.23 12.39
C GLU A 51 14.80 87.54 11.92
N LEU A 52 15.14 88.46 12.84
CA LEU A 52 15.80 89.72 12.50
C LEU A 52 17.27 89.56 12.12
N PHE A 53 18.00 88.63 12.79
CA PHE A 53 19.36 88.29 12.40
C PHE A 53 19.42 87.46 11.11
N SER A 54 18.47 86.55 10.91
CA SER A 54 18.35 85.79 9.66
C SER A 54 18.00 86.71 8.48
N GLY A 55 17.17 87.74 8.72
CA GLY A 55 16.88 88.79 7.75
C GLY A 55 18.09 89.65 7.38
N LEU A 56 18.86 90.14 8.36
CA LEU A 56 20.03 91.00 8.13
C LEU A 56 21.24 90.23 7.57
N VAL A 57 21.44 88.99 8.00
CA VAL A 57 22.46 88.09 7.44
C VAL A 57 22.06 87.64 6.05
N GLY A 58 20.77 87.36 5.83
CA GLY A 58 20.21 87.10 4.50
C GLY A 58 20.48 88.26 3.54
N GLU A 59 20.20 89.49 3.96
CA GLU A 59 20.41 90.70 3.15
C GLU A 59 21.89 90.93 2.79
N ARG A 60 22.82 90.77 3.74
CA ARG A 60 24.28 90.85 3.46
C ARG A 60 24.81 89.70 2.62
N VAL A 61 24.24 88.50 2.76
CA VAL A 61 24.60 87.33 1.93
C VAL A 61 24.11 87.57 0.51
N GLU A 62 22.89 88.07 0.33
CA GLU A 62 22.32 88.45 -0.97
C GLU A 62 23.18 89.53 -1.68
N GLU A 63 23.68 90.51 -0.92
CA GLU A 63 24.61 91.55 -1.42
C GLU A 63 25.98 90.97 -1.85
N LEU A 64 26.47 89.93 -1.18
CA LEU A 64 27.73 89.25 -1.55
C LEU A 64 27.56 88.27 -2.72
N LEU A 65 26.36 87.69 -2.88
CA LEU A 65 25.99 86.83 -4.01
C LEU A 65 25.83 87.61 -5.32
N THR A 66 25.49 88.91 -5.25
CA THR A 66 25.26 89.78 -6.42
C THR A 66 26.51 90.43 -7.00
N ARG A 67 27.68 90.32 -6.35
CA ARG A 67 28.96 90.84 -6.86
C ARG A 67 29.44 90.08 -8.11
N GLU A 68 29.91 90.81 -9.13
CA GLU A 68 30.38 90.22 -10.41
C GLU A 68 31.52 89.21 -10.24
N GLU A 69 32.42 89.42 -9.28
CA GLU A 69 33.57 88.55 -9.03
C GLU A 69 33.18 87.15 -8.49
N ASN A 70 32.04 87.04 -7.80
CA ASN A 70 31.57 85.77 -7.21
C ASN A 70 30.68 84.95 -8.16
N ARG A 71 30.21 85.55 -9.26
CA ARG A 71 29.33 84.88 -10.23
C ARG A 71 29.94 83.61 -10.81
N GLY A 72 31.24 83.62 -11.13
CA GLY A 72 31.93 82.44 -11.67
C GLY A 72 32.12 81.29 -10.66
N LEU A 73 32.16 81.58 -9.37
CA LEU A 73 32.19 80.56 -8.32
C LEU A 73 30.81 79.96 -8.06
N LEU A 74 29.76 80.80 -8.09
CA LEU A 74 28.37 80.35 -7.99
C LEU A 74 27.96 79.50 -9.19
N GLU A 75 28.36 79.89 -10.41
CA GLU A 75 28.11 79.09 -11.62
C GLU A 75 28.78 77.69 -11.54
N ARG A 76 30.01 77.62 -11.02
CA ARG A 76 30.70 76.33 -10.80
C ARG A 76 30.07 75.52 -9.66
N LEU A 77 29.55 76.18 -8.62
CA LEU A 77 28.83 75.54 -7.53
C LEU A 77 27.51 74.96 -8.02
N ASP A 78 26.76 75.72 -8.82
CA ASP A 78 25.51 75.28 -9.44
C ASP A 78 25.77 74.13 -10.42
N GLU A 79 26.84 74.21 -11.22
CA GLU A 79 27.27 73.12 -12.11
C GLU A 79 27.63 71.85 -11.33
N ALA A 80 28.38 71.98 -10.23
CA ALA A 80 28.74 70.86 -9.38
C ALA A 80 27.51 70.29 -8.66
N SER A 81 26.59 71.14 -8.20
CA SER A 81 25.33 70.76 -7.56
C SER A 81 24.47 69.94 -8.51
N ARG A 82 24.30 70.41 -9.75
CA ARG A 82 23.56 69.72 -10.80
C ARG A 82 24.15 68.36 -11.16
N ARG A 83 25.49 68.21 -11.14
CA ARG A 83 26.15 66.91 -11.36
C ARG A 83 25.94 65.94 -10.20
N VAL A 84 25.93 66.45 -8.96
CA VAL A 84 25.64 65.62 -7.78
C VAL A 84 24.18 65.20 -7.76
N GLU A 85 23.26 66.07 -8.14
CA GLU A 85 21.83 65.77 -8.27
C GLU A 85 21.62 64.67 -9.31
N LYS A 86 22.18 64.82 -10.51
CA LYS A 86 22.12 63.78 -11.55
C LYS A 86 22.76 62.46 -11.10
N ALA A 87 23.91 62.51 -10.43
CA ALA A 87 24.56 61.31 -9.90
C ALA A 87 23.76 60.65 -8.76
N ARG A 88 23.00 61.43 -7.99
CA ARG A 88 22.07 60.91 -6.96
C ARG A 88 20.88 60.21 -7.60
N GLU A 89 20.27 60.80 -8.63
CA GLU A 89 19.19 60.18 -9.40
C GLU A 89 19.62 58.85 -10.05
N GLU A 90 20.80 58.83 -10.68
CA GLU A 90 21.37 57.60 -11.25
C GLU A 90 21.66 56.55 -10.16
N LEU A 91 22.10 56.97 -8.97
CA LEU A 91 22.36 56.06 -7.86
C LEU A 91 21.08 55.47 -7.27
N GLU A 92 19.99 56.25 -7.24
CA GLU A 92 18.68 55.81 -6.74
C GLU A 92 18.08 54.74 -7.67
N SER A 93 18.07 54.99 -8.98
CA SER A 93 17.63 53.97 -9.96
C SER A 93 18.46 52.68 -9.90
N VAL A 94 19.78 52.78 -9.70
CA VAL A 94 20.65 51.61 -9.52
C VAL A 94 20.39 50.88 -8.20
N ARG A 95 20.06 51.61 -7.11
CA ARG A 95 19.73 50.99 -5.82
C ARG A 95 18.44 50.18 -5.91
N GLU A 96 17.43 50.70 -6.59
CA GLU A 96 16.17 49.99 -6.80
C GLU A 96 16.39 48.69 -7.59
N GLN A 97 17.10 48.76 -8.72
CA GLN A 97 17.44 47.56 -9.51
C GLN A 97 18.23 46.53 -8.69
N ARG A 98 19.15 46.97 -7.83
CA ARG A 98 19.88 46.07 -6.93
C ARG A 98 18.97 45.46 -5.87
N ALA A 99 18.02 46.22 -5.32
CA ALA A 99 17.06 45.70 -4.35
C ALA A 99 16.15 44.63 -4.97
N GLU A 100 15.70 44.84 -6.20
CA GLU A 100 14.92 43.84 -6.95
C GLU A 100 15.76 42.60 -7.29
N ALA A 101 17.00 42.78 -7.73
CA ALA A 101 17.90 41.67 -8.01
C ALA A 101 18.24 40.85 -6.75
N LEU A 102 18.35 41.49 -5.58
CA LEU A 102 18.55 40.79 -4.30
C LEU A 102 17.33 39.97 -3.91
N LYS A 103 16.10 40.50 -4.08
CA LYS A 103 14.86 39.75 -3.84
C LYS A 103 14.75 38.55 -4.79
N ALA A 104 15.07 38.73 -6.06
CA ALA A 104 15.08 37.64 -7.04
C ALA A 104 16.09 36.54 -6.68
N ARG A 105 17.29 36.92 -6.21
CA ARG A 105 18.30 35.95 -5.75
C ARG A 105 17.86 35.15 -4.53
N GLU A 106 17.21 35.79 -3.55
CA GLU A 106 16.73 35.06 -2.38
C GLU A 106 15.63 34.07 -2.75
N TYR A 107 14.74 34.44 -3.68
CA TYR A 107 13.72 33.52 -4.18
C TYR A 107 14.33 32.31 -4.89
N VAL A 108 15.35 32.52 -5.75
CA VAL A 108 16.09 31.42 -6.38
C VAL A 108 16.77 30.54 -5.32
N ARG A 109 17.38 31.13 -4.29
CA ARG A 109 18.01 30.37 -3.19
C ARG A 109 17.00 29.51 -2.43
N GLN A 110 15.79 30.01 -2.19
CA GLN A 110 14.72 29.24 -1.57
C GLN A 110 14.31 28.05 -2.46
N LEU A 111 14.15 28.26 -3.77
CA LEU A 111 13.82 27.19 -4.70
C LEU A 111 14.93 26.13 -4.78
N GLU A 112 16.21 26.55 -4.83
CA GLU A 112 17.35 25.63 -4.80
C GLU A 112 17.39 24.82 -3.51
N SER A 113 17.09 25.43 -2.35
CA SER A 113 17.03 24.70 -1.09
C SER A 113 15.91 23.65 -1.05
N GLN A 114 14.74 23.97 -1.61
CA GLN A 114 13.63 23.02 -1.74
C GLN A 114 13.97 21.88 -2.71
N GLN A 115 14.68 22.17 -3.81
CA GLN A 115 15.12 21.15 -4.75
C GLN A 115 16.12 20.18 -4.11
N ALA A 116 17.08 20.69 -3.34
CA ALA A 116 18.04 19.84 -2.63
C ALA A 116 17.36 18.91 -1.63
N GLU A 117 16.36 19.40 -0.89
CA GLU A 117 15.56 18.60 0.05
C GLU A 117 14.73 17.50 -0.67
N ILE A 118 14.18 17.83 -1.84
CA ILE A 118 13.44 16.86 -2.67
C ILE A 118 14.38 15.78 -3.23
N GLU A 119 15.58 16.15 -3.69
CA GLU A 119 16.57 15.19 -4.20
C GLU A 119 17.04 14.22 -3.12
N GLU A 120 17.28 14.71 -1.91
CA GLU A 120 17.62 13.87 -0.75
C GLU A 120 16.48 12.91 -0.40
N SER A 121 15.25 13.41 -0.33
CA SER A 121 14.05 12.60 -0.06
C SER A 121 13.82 11.52 -1.12
N GLN A 122 14.07 11.84 -2.40
CA GLN A 122 13.94 10.85 -3.49
C GLN A 122 14.97 9.72 -3.38
N LYS A 123 16.18 10.03 -2.94
CA LYS A 123 17.22 9.03 -2.72
C LYS A 123 16.83 8.07 -1.60
N GLU A 124 16.30 8.57 -0.48
CA GLU A 124 15.81 7.73 0.62
C GLU A 124 14.64 6.84 0.18
N LEU A 125 13.72 7.36 -0.63
CA LEU A 125 12.62 6.57 -1.17
C LEU A 125 13.09 5.44 -2.10
N LEU A 126 14.15 5.66 -2.89
CA LEU A 126 14.73 4.61 -3.73
C LEU A 126 15.38 3.52 -2.88
N GLU A 127 16.10 3.89 -1.83
CA GLU A 127 16.71 2.94 -0.89
C GLU A 127 15.65 2.11 -0.15
N ALA A 128 14.60 2.76 0.35
CA ALA A 128 13.47 2.10 0.98
C ALA A 128 12.75 1.13 0.02
N LYS A 129 12.58 1.52 -1.25
CA LYS A 129 11.97 0.65 -2.28
C LYS A 129 12.80 -0.60 -2.53
N VAL A 130 14.13 -0.49 -2.60
CA VAL A 130 15.01 -1.66 -2.79
C VAL A 130 14.87 -2.63 -1.61
N MET A 131 14.90 -2.14 -0.37
CA MET A 131 14.68 -2.98 0.81
C MET A 131 13.28 -3.62 0.83
N MET A 132 12.25 -2.89 0.40
CA MET A 132 10.89 -3.42 0.29
C MET A 132 10.79 -4.51 -0.79
N GLU A 133 11.45 -4.35 -1.93
CA GLU A 133 11.48 -5.37 -2.98
C GLU A 133 12.23 -6.62 -2.52
N GLU A 134 13.32 -6.49 -1.78
CA GLU A 134 14.04 -7.62 -1.18
C GLU A 134 13.18 -8.34 -0.12
N ALA A 135 12.51 -7.57 0.75
CA ALA A 135 11.58 -8.12 1.73
C ALA A 135 10.38 -8.81 1.05
N GLN A 136 9.80 -8.21 0.02
CA GLN A 136 8.72 -8.80 -0.78
C GLN A 136 9.19 -10.05 -1.52
N LYS A 137 10.42 -10.06 -2.05
CA LYS A 137 11.00 -11.23 -2.70
C LYS A 137 11.22 -12.37 -1.70
N SER A 138 11.68 -12.07 -0.48
CA SER A 138 11.78 -13.06 0.59
C SER A 138 10.41 -13.59 1.03
N LEU A 139 9.41 -12.72 1.14
CA LEU A 139 8.04 -13.08 1.50
C LEU A 139 7.34 -13.87 0.39
N SER A 140 7.56 -13.53 -0.87
CA SER A 140 7.00 -14.26 -2.02
C SER A 140 7.70 -15.58 -2.27
N ALA A 141 9.00 -15.69 -1.98
CA ALA A 141 9.71 -16.98 -1.99
C ALA A 141 9.22 -17.88 -0.83
N PHE A 142 9.01 -17.30 0.36
CA PHE A 142 8.40 -18.00 1.49
C PHE A 142 6.95 -18.39 1.17
N SER A 143 6.12 -17.45 0.72
CA SER A 143 4.72 -17.68 0.35
C SER A 143 4.59 -18.65 -0.82
N GLY A 144 5.44 -18.61 -1.84
CA GLY A 144 5.42 -19.57 -2.94
C GLY A 144 5.75 -21.00 -2.49
N LYS A 145 6.67 -21.16 -1.54
CA LYS A 145 7.01 -22.46 -0.92
C LYS A 145 5.90 -22.93 0.02
N THR A 146 5.39 -22.04 0.87
CA THR A 146 4.31 -22.35 1.81
C THR A 146 2.99 -22.59 1.09
N LEU A 147 2.66 -21.90 -0.01
CA LEU A 147 1.42 -22.05 -0.79
C LEU A 147 1.44 -23.30 -1.67
N GLY A 148 2.61 -23.71 -2.17
CA GLY A 148 2.78 -25.00 -2.86
C GLY A 148 2.61 -26.20 -1.92
N GLU A 149 3.05 -26.09 -0.68
CA GLU A 149 2.91 -27.15 0.33
C GLU A 149 1.55 -27.10 1.04
N THR A 150 1.04 -25.91 1.35
CA THR A 150 -0.29 -25.71 1.96
C THR A 150 -1.43 -25.94 0.99
N SER A 151 -1.31 -25.71 -0.32
CA SER A 151 -2.38 -26.07 -1.29
C SER A 151 -2.59 -27.58 -1.34
N ASN A 152 -1.51 -28.37 -1.44
CA ASN A 152 -1.58 -29.83 -1.36
C ASN A 152 -2.15 -30.30 0.00
N ASN A 153 -1.73 -29.65 1.10
CA ASN A 153 -2.27 -29.95 2.42
C ASN A 153 -3.72 -29.46 2.62
N LEU A 154 -4.14 -28.38 1.96
CA LEU A 154 -5.51 -27.84 1.97
C LEU A 154 -6.44 -28.81 1.26
N GLU A 155 -6.04 -29.32 0.09
CA GLU A 155 -6.77 -30.37 -0.61
C GLU A 155 -6.93 -31.62 0.26
N ARG A 156 -5.91 -31.99 1.03
CA ARG A 156 -5.96 -33.10 1.98
C ARG A 156 -6.88 -32.81 3.19
N LEU A 157 -6.81 -31.61 3.76
CA LEU A 157 -7.63 -31.18 4.88
C LEU A 157 -9.11 -31.09 4.53
N GLU A 158 -9.44 -30.64 3.31
CA GLU A 158 -10.81 -30.64 2.82
C GLU A 158 -11.37 -32.06 2.63
N SER A 159 -10.52 -33.05 2.30
CA SER A 159 -10.93 -34.46 2.25
C SER A 159 -11.19 -35.01 3.65
N ILE A 160 -10.36 -34.63 4.62
CA ILE A 160 -10.57 -34.98 6.03
C ILE A 160 -11.88 -34.37 6.53
N LYS A 161 -12.19 -33.12 6.18
CA LYS A 161 -13.47 -32.49 6.54
C LYS A 161 -14.67 -33.23 5.96
N ALA A 162 -14.59 -33.66 4.69
CA ALA A 162 -15.62 -34.49 4.06
C ALA A 162 -15.77 -35.83 4.79
N ALA A 163 -14.66 -36.46 5.17
CA ALA A 163 -14.65 -37.70 5.93
C ALA A 163 -15.34 -37.53 7.30
N VAL A 164 -15.02 -36.46 8.03
CA VAL A 164 -15.62 -36.18 9.34
C VAL A 164 -17.13 -35.97 9.23
N ILE A 165 -17.58 -35.12 8.31
CA ILE A 165 -19.01 -34.79 8.16
C ILE A 165 -19.82 -36.03 7.78
N SER A 166 -19.34 -36.81 6.82
CA SER A 166 -20.00 -38.05 6.40
C SER A 166 -19.99 -39.13 7.49
N SER A 167 -18.89 -39.28 8.25
CA SER A 167 -18.81 -40.23 9.35
C SER A 167 -19.78 -39.88 10.48
N THR A 168 -19.90 -38.60 10.84
CA THR A 168 -20.84 -38.13 11.86
C THR A 168 -22.28 -38.32 11.39
N ALA A 169 -22.60 -37.94 10.15
CA ALA A 169 -23.94 -38.11 9.59
C ALA A 169 -24.33 -39.59 9.44
N GLY A 170 -23.43 -40.44 8.97
CA GLY A 170 -23.65 -41.88 8.83
C GLY A 170 -23.80 -42.59 10.17
N THR A 171 -22.99 -42.21 11.18
CA THR A 171 -23.12 -42.73 12.54
C THR A 171 -24.45 -42.31 13.17
N LEU A 172 -24.88 -41.06 12.95
CA LEU A 172 -26.19 -40.58 13.42
C LEU A 172 -27.35 -41.31 12.75
N ALA A 173 -27.23 -41.64 11.46
CA ALA A 173 -28.23 -42.44 10.74
C ALA A 173 -28.24 -43.91 11.19
N SER A 174 -27.10 -44.45 11.61
CA SER A 174 -26.96 -45.84 12.07
C SER A 174 -27.35 -46.04 13.54
N LEU A 175 -27.32 -44.98 14.34
CA LEU A 175 -27.69 -44.95 15.77
C LEU A 175 -29.06 -45.57 16.10
N PRO A 176 -30.18 -45.18 15.45
CA PRO A 176 -31.49 -45.77 15.75
C PRO A 176 -31.52 -47.29 15.49
N ILE A 177 -30.78 -47.75 14.48
CA ILE A 177 -30.75 -49.16 14.11
C ILE A 177 -29.88 -49.95 15.09
N SER A 178 -28.73 -49.39 15.46
CA SER A 178 -27.81 -50.01 16.41
C SER A 178 -28.44 -50.13 17.81
N LEU A 179 -29.22 -49.12 18.23
CA LEU A 179 -29.96 -49.17 19.51
C LEU A 179 -31.09 -50.20 19.52
N SER A 180 -31.68 -50.51 18.37
CA SER A 180 -32.74 -51.53 18.27
C SER A 180 -32.22 -52.97 18.33
N GLN A 181 -30.93 -53.18 18.07
CA GLN A 181 -30.30 -54.51 17.97
C GLN A 181 -29.23 -54.79 19.04
N ALA A 182 -28.78 -53.77 19.77
CA ALA A 182 -27.69 -53.92 20.74
C ALA A 182 -28.10 -54.78 21.95
N THR A 183 -27.54 -55.99 22.02
CA THR A 183 -27.59 -56.86 23.19
C THR A 183 -26.30 -56.80 24.03
N ASP A 184 -25.18 -56.40 23.41
CA ASP A 184 -23.87 -56.25 24.07
C ASP A 184 -23.13 -54.97 23.63
N TRP A 185 -22.35 -54.38 24.54
CA TRP A 185 -21.59 -53.15 24.30
C TRP A 185 -20.41 -53.36 23.35
N SER A 186 -19.83 -54.57 23.35
CA SER A 186 -18.69 -54.91 22.50
C SER A 186 -19.06 -54.94 21.01
N GLU A 187 -20.19 -55.56 20.68
CA GLU A 187 -20.77 -55.64 19.34
C GLU A 187 -21.19 -54.26 18.83
N LEU A 188 -21.78 -53.44 19.70
CA LEU A 188 -22.17 -52.07 19.38
C LEU A 188 -20.96 -51.21 18.98
N ILE A 189 -19.85 -51.29 19.72
CA ILE A 189 -18.62 -50.54 19.41
C ILE A 189 -18.03 -51.01 18.08
N LEU A 190 -17.99 -52.32 17.84
CA LEU A 190 -17.50 -52.88 16.58
C LEU A 190 -18.35 -52.41 15.39
N HIS A 191 -19.67 -52.58 15.45
CA HIS A 191 -20.58 -52.15 14.39
C HIS A 191 -20.48 -50.64 14.13
N THR A 192 -20.47 -49.83 15.19
CA THR A 192 -20.33 -48.37 15.09
C THR A 192 -18.99 -47.97 14.47
N SER A 193 -17.89 -48.65 14.83
CA SER A 193 -16.57 -48.37 14.27
C SER A 193 -16.48 -48.67 12.77
N VAL A 194 -17.08 -49.79 12.33
CA VAL A 194 -17.13 -50.19 10.92
C VAL A 194 -17.96 -49.20 10.11
N VAL A 195 -19.13 -48.79 10.64
CA VAL A 195 -19.96 -47.76 10.01
C VAL A 195 -19.21 -46.42 9.92
N LEU A 196 -18.54 -46.00 11.00
CA LEU A 196 -17.78 -44.75 11.04
C LEU A 196 -16.67 -44.74 9.99
N ILE A 197 -15.86 -45.80 9.91
CA ILE A 197 -14.77 -45.92 8.94
C ILE A 197 -15.33 -45.98 7.51
N SER A 198 -16.40 -46.76 7.29
CA SER A 198 -17.02 -46.89 5.97
C SER A 198 -17.60 -45.57 5.48
N CYS A 199 -18.27 -44.82 6.36
CA CYS A 199 -18.82 -43.50 6.04
C CYS A 199 -17.72 -42.45 5.85
N ALA A 200 -16.64 -42.50 6.64
CA ALA A 200 -15.48 -41.61 6.45
C ALA A 200 -14.83 -41.82 5.07
N LEU A 201 -14.56 -43.08 4.70
CA LEU A 201 -14.04 -43.44 3.38
C LEU A 201 -14.99 -43.01 2.27
N PHE A 202 -16.30 -43.25 2.45
CA PHE A 202 -17.31 -42.79 1.53
C PHE A 202 -17.25 -41.27 1.32
N GLY A 203 -17.14 -40.45 2.37
CA GLY A 203 -17.05 -39.00 2.22
C GLY A 203 -15.81 -38.51 1.45
N VAL A 204 -14.67 -39.18 1.66
CA VAL A 204 -13.47 -38.92 0.85
C VAL A 204 -13.75 -39.25 -0.62
N THR A 205 -14.29 -40.45 -0.89
CA THR A 205 -14.59 -40.87 -2.27
C THR A 205 -15.66 -40.03 -2.94
N PHE A 206 -16.68 -39.60 -2.21
CA PHE A 206 -17.75 -38.74 -2.71
C PHE A 206 -17.20 -37.38 -3.17
N ARG A 207 -16.26 -36.80 -2.42
CA ARG A 207 -15.57 -35.56 -2.82
C ARG A 207 -14.73 -35.73 -4.08
N TYR A 208 -14.10 -36.90 -4.27
CA TYR A 208 -13.32 -37.20 -5.48
C TYR A 208 -14.17 -37.61 -6.68
N ALA A 209 -15.29 -38.31 -6.47
CA ALA A 209 -16.20 -38.75 -7.52
C ALA A 209 -17.04 -37.59 -8.05
N VAL A 210 -17.58 -36.75 -7.17
CA VAL A 210 -18.46 -35.60 -7.51
C VAL A 210 -17.62 -34.32 -7.71
N ARG A 211 -16.44 -34.45 -8.34
CA ARG A 211 -15.43 -33.38 -8.43
C ARG A 211 -15.74 -32.28 -9.44
N ARG A 212 -16.59 -32.55 -10.44
CA ARG A 212 -16.89 -31.63 -11.56
C ARG A 212 -18.38 -31.38 -11.78
N ASP A 213 -19.22 -32.39 -11.55
CA ASP A 213 -20.66 -32.28 -11.76
C ASP A 213 -21.42 -32.38 -10.44
N ILE A 214 -21.35 -31.34 -9.61
CA ILE A 214 -22.14 -31.23 -8.36
C ILE A 214 -23.65 -31.32 -8.68
N ASP A 215 -24.03 -30.94 -9.90
CA ASP A 215 -25.40 -30.96 -10.41
C ASP A 215 -25.82 -32.32 -10.97
N ASN A 216 -24.89 -33.26 -11.20
CA ASN A 216 -25.23 -34.58 -11.71
C ASN A 216 -25.76 -35.48 -10.59
N ILE A 217 -27.08 -35.53 -10.50
CA ILE A 217 -27.82 -36.33 -9.52
C ILE A 217 -27.50 -37.83 -9.67
N GLN A 218 -27.29 -38.33 -10.89
CA GLN A 218 -26.98 -39.75 -11.14
C GLN A 218 -25.64 -40.16 -10.55
N LEU A 219 -24.63 -39.28 -10.60
CA LEU A 219 -23.32 -39.55 -10.00
C LEU A 219 -23.43 -39.64 -8.46
N LYS A 220 -24.22 -38.77 -7.85
CA LYS A 220 -24.38 -38.68 -6.39
C LYS A 220 -25.13 -39.89 -5.83
N THR A 221 -26.27 -40.21 -6.44
CA THR A 221 -27.08 -41.37 -6.03
C THR A 221 -26.40 -42.68 -6.42
N GLY A 222 -25.70 -42.74 -7.56
CA GLY A 222 -24.93 -43.89 -7.99
C GLY A 222 -23.76 -44.21 -7.04
N THR A 223 -23.02 -43.19 -6.59
CA THR A 223 -21.90 -43.39 -5.64
C THR A 223 -22.40 -43.87 -4.29
N ALA A 224 -23.44 -43.25 -3.73
CA ALA A 224 -24.04 -43.69 -2.47
C ALA A 224 -24.65 -45.10 -2.59
N GLY A 225 -25.31 -45.38 -3.73
CA GLY A 225 -25.88 -46.67 -4.06
C GLY A 225 -24.84 -47.78 -4.12
N ALA A 226 -23.73 -47.56 -4.83
CA ALA A 226 -22.65 -48.52 -4.93
C ALA A 226 -22.04 -48.87 -3.57
N PHE A 227 -21.76 -47.86 -2.73
CA PHE A 227 -21.22 -48.08 -1.38
C PHE A 227 -22.20 -48.83 -0.47
N GLY A 228 -23.48 -48.46 -0.48
CA GLY A 228 -24.50 -49.14 0.31
C GLY A 228 -24.74 -50.58 -0.13
N PHE A 229 -24.74 -50.82 -1.44
CA PHE A 229 -24.95 -52.15 -1.99
C PHE A 229 -23.76 -53.09 -1.70
N VAL A 230 -22.53 -52.63 -1.91
CA VAL A 230 -21.31 -53.42 -1.63
C VAL A 230 -21.19 -53.72 -0.13
N LYS A 231 -21.44 -52.74 0.75
CA LYS A 231 -21.40 -52.97 2.21
C LYS A 231 -22.50 -53.91 2.67
N GLY A 232 -23.72 -53.74 2.17
CA GLY A 232 -24.84 -54.60 2.53
C GLY A 232 -24.67 -56.05 2.06
N LEU A 233 -24.09 -56.26 0.87
CA LEU A 233 -23.74 -57.61 0.38
C LEU A 233 -22.62 -58.24 1.23
N ALA A 234 -21.63 -57.46 1.65
CA ALA A 234 -20.57 -57.96 2.52
C ALA A 234 -21.11 -58.39 3.90
N GLU A 235 -22.04 -57.65 4.48
CA GLU A 235 -22.71 -58.03 5.74
C GLU A 235 -23.58 -59.28 5.57
N PHE A 236 -24.25 -59.42 4.43
CA PHE A 236 -25.00 -60.63 4.10
C PHE A 236 -24.10 -61.87 3.97
N GLU A 237 -22.96 -61.75 3.30
CA GLU A 237 -22.00 -62.84 3.12
C GLU A 237 -21.45 -63.36 4.47
N VAL A 238 -21.15 -62.45 5.39
CA VAL A 238 -20.68 -62.79 6.74
C VAL A 238 -21.79 -63.45 7.58
N GLY A 239 -23.04 -63.00 7.43
CA GLY A 239 -24.18 -63.54 8.18
C GLY A 239 -24.71 -64.90 7.70
N ASN A 240 -24.50 -65.26 6.43
CA ASN A 240 -25.18 -66.40 5.80
C ASN A 240 -24.38 -67.72 5.74
N SER A 241 -23.24 -67.81 6.43
CA SER A 241 -22.32 -68.96 6.30
C SER A 241 -22.84 -70.31 6.86
N LEU A 242 -24.12 -70.48 7.27
CA LEU A 242 -24.50 -71.67 8.06
C LEU A 242 -25.78 -72.49 7.73
N GLU A 243 -26.70 -72.13 6.82
CA GLU A 243 -27.82 -73.05 6.49
C GLU A 243 -28.30 -72.96 5.04
N LEU A 244 -27.93 -73.94 4.21
CA LEU A 244 -28.29 -74.02 2.79
C LEU A 244 -29.52 -74.94 2.57
N SER A 245 -30.66 -74.55 3.15
CA SER A 245 -31.97 -75.18 2.92
C SER A 245 -32.82 -74.30 2.00
N THR A 246 -33.70 -74.84 1.15
CA THR A 246 -34.51 -74.03 0.21
C THR A 246 -35.46 -73.03 0.89
N ASP A 247 -36.01 -73.35 2.06
CA ASP A 247 -36.76 -72.39 2.89
C ASP A 247 -35.82 -71.39 3.60
N GLY A 248 -34.59 -71.83 3.87
CA GLY A 248 -33.48 -70.99 4.33
C GLY A 248 -33.05 -69.97 3.29
N LEU A 249 -33.10 -70.30 1.99
CA LEU A 249 -32.72 -69.38 0.90
C LEU A 249 -33.67 -68.18 0.79
N ILE A 250 -34.97 -68.41 0.95
CA ILE A 250 -35.96 -67.32 0.87
C ILE A 250 -35.79 -66.39 2.07
N SER A 251 -35.71 -66.94 3.28
CA SER A 251 -35.51 -66.17 4.51
C SER A 251 -34.16 -65.44 4.54
N SER A 252 -33.10 -66.10 4.07
CA SER A 252 -31.77 -65.52 3.86
C SER A 252 -31.80 -64.37 2.86
N SER A 253 -32.45 -64.54 1.71
CA SER A 253 -32.53 -63.48 0.69
C SER A 253 -33.25 -62.23 1.21
N VAL A 254 -34.28 -62.39 2.04
CA VAL A 254 -35.01 -61.29 2.67
C VAL A 254 -34.13 -60.59 3.71
N ALA A 255 -33.42 -61.33 4.56
CA ALA A 255 -32.48 -60.76 5.53
C ALA A 255 -31.34 -60.00 4.84
N GLY A 256 -30.81 -60.52 3.73
CA GLY A 256 -29.83 -59.84 2.89
C GLY A 256 -30.39 -58.57 2.26
N ALA A 257 -31.61 -58.60 1.74
CA ALA A 257 -32.27 -57.42 1.17
C ALA A 257 -32.48 -56.32 2.21
N ILE A 258 -32.87 -56.68 3.44
CA ILE A 258 -33.02 -55.74 4.56
C ILE A 258 -31.67 -55.10 4.91
N SER A 259 -30.60 -55.90 4.98
CA SER A 259 -29.24 -55.43 5.27
C SER A 259 -28.71 -54.47 4.19
N VAL A 260 -28.98 -54.77 2.92
CA VAL A 260 -28.66 -53.88 1.79
C VAL A 260 -29.46 -52.58 1.86
N ALA A 261 -30.78 -52.66 2.12
CA ALA A 261 -31.63 -51.47 2.24
C ALA A 261 -31.21 -50.57 3.40
N GLN A 262 -30.83 -51.16 4.54
CA GLN A 262 -30.33 -50.46 5.71
C GLN A 262 -29.04 -49.69 5.41
N ASN A 263 -28.05 -50.36 4.80
CA ASN A 263 -26.79 -49.71 4.44
C ASN A 263 -26.99 -48.63 3.37
N LEU A 264 -27.86 -48.88 2.40
CA LEU A 264 -28.23 -47.88 1.40
C LEU A 264 -28.80 -46.61 2.06
N PHE A 265 -29.65 -46.76 3.07
CA PHE A 265 -30.21 -45.63 3.80
C PHE A 265 -29.14 -44.82 4.55
N ILE A 266 -28.18 -45.49 5.19
CA ILE A 266 -27.07 -44.85 5.92
C ILE A 266 -26.19 -44.02 4.97
N PHE A 267 -25.76 -44.59 3.83
CA PHE A 267 -24.94 -43.85 2.87
C PHE A 267 -25.70 -42.77 2.12
N LEU A 268 -27.00 -42.97 1.88
CA LEU A 268 -27.85 -41.92 1.29
C LEU A 268 -27.94 -40.71 2.22
N PHE A 269 -28.15 -40.93 3.53
CA PHE A 269 -28.18 -39.85 4.51
C PHE A 269 -26.83 -39.12 4.60
N ALA A 270 -25.71 -39.86 4.59
CA ALA A 270 -24.37 -39.28 4.54
C ALA A 270 -24.14 -38.46 3.25
N ALA A 271 -24.65 -38.93 2.10
CA ALA A 271 -24.55 -38.22 0.82
C ALA A 271 -25.36 -36.92 0.82
N ILE A 272 -26.57 -36.93 1.39
CA ILE A 272 -27.41 -35.73 1.54
C ILE A 272 -26.74 -34.71 2.48
N ALA A 273 -26.16 -35.17 3.59
CA ALA A 273 -25.43 -34.30 4.51
C ALA A 273 -24.21 -33.65 3.85
N LEU A 274 -23.46 -34.39 3.05
CA LEU A 274 -22.35 -33.85 2.24
C LEU A 274 -22.84 -32.85 1.20
N ASP A 275 -23.91 -33.17 0.46
CA ASP A 275 -24.50 -32.26 -0.52
C ASP A 275 -24.93 -30.94 0.11
N PHE A 276 -25.56 -31.01 1.29
CA PHE A 276 -25.90 -29.83 2.07
C PHE A 276 -24.65 -29.02 2.47
N CYS A 277 -23.58 -29.68 2.90
CA CYS A 277 -22.34 -29.01 3.27
C CYS A 277 -21.60 -28.37 2.08
N PHE A 278 -21.70 -28.97 0.89
CA PHE A 278 -21.21 -28.35 -0.35
C PHE A 278 -22.05 -27.11 -0.73
N LYS A 279 -23.39 -27.20 -0.64
CA LYS A 279 -24.30 -26.07 -0.88
C LYS A 279 -24.08 -24.90 0.08
N MET A 280 -23.83 -25.19 1.34
CA MET A 280 -23.53 -24.20 2.38
C MET A 280 -22.10 -23.64 2.31
N ARG A 281 -21.30 -24.00 1.30
CA ARG A 281 -19.88 -23.64 1.14
C ARG A 281 -19.00 -23.98 2.35
N PHE A 282 -19.41 -24.94 3.17
CA PHE A 282 -18.54 -25.47 4.22
C PHE A 282 -17.39 -26.28 3.63
N LEU A 283 -17.55 -26.87 2.45
CA LEU A 283 -16.46 -27.45 1.68
C LEU A 283 -16.29 -26.69 0.36
N SER A 284 -15.05 -26.33 0.03
CA SER A 284 -14.71 -25.83 -1.30
C SER A 284 -14.83 -26.97 -2.30
N PRO A 285 -15.55 -26.80 -3.42
CA PRO A 285 -15.22 -27.56 -4.62
C PRO A 285 -13.79 -27.21 -5.05
N PHE A 286 -13.07 -28.18 -5.63
CA PHE A 286 -11.67 -27.98 -6.02
C PHE A 286 -11.50 -26.73 -6.91
N PRO A 287 -10.42 -25.94 -6.73
CA PRO A 287 -10.21 -24.73 -7.49
C PRO A 287 -10.10 -25.06 -8.99
N MET A 288 -10.89 -24.34 -9.80
CA MET A 288 -10.80 -24.38 -11.25
C MET A 288 -9.49 -23.70 -11.66
N ARG A 289 -8.66 -24.40 -12.45
CA ARG A 289 -7.70 -23.73 -13.31
C ARG A 289 -8.48 -23.37 -14.57
N ASP A 290 -8.86 -22.11 -14.68
CA ASP A 290 -9.25 -21.50 -15.95
C ASP A 290 -8.02 -21.38 -16.86
#